data_AF-A8Y1M3-F1
#
_entry.id   AF-A8Y1M3-F1
#
_cell.length_a   1.000
_cell.length_b   1.000
_cell.length_c   1.000
_cell.angle_alpha   90.00
_cell.angle_beta   90.00
_cell.angle_gamma   90.00
#
_symmetry.space_group_name_H-M   'P 1'
#
loop_
_entity.id
_entity.type
_entity.pdbx_description
1 polymer ?
#
loop_
_entity_poly.entity_id
_entity_poly.type
_entity_poly.pdbx_seq_one_letter_code
_entity_poly.pdbx_strand_id
1 'polypeptide(L)'
;LTTDSKDCGRIGKLFEDNFLFKECLWSYTKEDVIQKITALPAGVSMEFSLESAKRAIHGQIEYIVSIAGPGMDKIQAQFVYCPFTNDLKSGNVPKFKFKTLNILDLLLPTVQIPIESKIA
;
A
#
# COMPACT_ATOMS: atom_id res chain seq x y z
N LEU A 1 -7.27 13.75 -2.30
CA LEU A 1 -6.21 13.82 -3.33
C LEU A 1 -6.85 13.59 -4.68
N THR A 2 -6.98 14.63 -5.49
CA THR A 2 -7.46 14.54 -6.88
C THR A 2 -6.37 13.87 -7.73
N THR A 3 -6.71 12.72 -8.29
CA THR A 3 -5.81 11.77 -8.95
C THR A 3 -5.54 12.15 -10.40
N ASP A 4 -4.82 13.26 -10.63
CA ASP A 4 -4.41 13.67 -11.99
C ASP A 4 -2.90 13.62 -12.23
N SER A 5 -2.07 13.43 -11.19
CA SER A 5 -0.61 13.26 -11.37
C SER A 5 -0.13 11.92 -10.83
N LYS A 6 -0.03 10.91 -11.70
CA LYS A 6 0.81 9.72 -11.48
C LYS A 6 2.30 10.10 -11.58
N ASP A 7 2.73 10.99 -10.71
CA ASP A 7 4.12 11.41 -10.66
C ASP A 7 4.91 10.30 -9.94
N CYS A 8 5.62 9.48 -10.73
CA CYS A 8 6.45 8.39 -10.26
C CYS A 8 7.44 8.85 -9.17
N GLY A 9 7.95 10.08 -9.28
CA GLY A 9 8.90 10.66 -8.32
C GLY A 9 8.25 10.98 -6.98
N ARG A 10 6.99 11.47 -6.99
CA ARG A 10 6.24 11.72 -5.75
C ARG A 10 5.78 10.43 -5.07
N ILE A 11 5.37 9.44 -5.86
CA ILE A 11 5.00 8.11 -5.35
C ILE A 11 6.23 7.41 -4.76
N GLY A 12 7.36 7.45 -5.46
CA GLY A 12 8.60 6.82 -5.00
C GLY A 12 9.14 7.36 -3.67
N LYS A 13 8.86 8.61 -3.33
CA LYS A 13 9.23 9.22 -2.04
C LYS A 13 8.44 8.66 -0.85
N LEU A 14 7.34 7.96 -1.08
CA LEU A 14 6.56 7.32 -0.02
C LEU A 14 7.19 6.00 0.47
N PHE A 15 8.18 5.49 -0.25
CA PHE A 15 8.81 4.19 0.00
C PHE A 15 10.29 4.38 0.36
N GLU A 16 10.75 3.65 1.37
CA GLU A 16 12.17 3.49 1.64
C GLU A 16 12.88 2.86 0.44
N ASP A 17 14.16 3.17 0.23
CA ASP A 17 14.92 2.65 -0.92
C ASP A 17 14.99 1.12 -0.97
N ASN A 18 15.02 0.45 0.18
CA ASN A 18 15.02 -1.01 0.27
C ASN A 18 13.60 -1.60 0.47
N PHE A 19 12.56 -0.83 0.15
CA PHE A 19 11.19 -1.28 0.30
C PHE A 19 10.95 -2.57 -0.48
N LEU A 20 10.26 -3.50 0.19
CA LEU A 20 9.85 -4.77 -0.39
C LEU A 20 8.40 -5.05 -0.06
N PHE A 21 7.62 -5.34 -1.10
CA PHE A 21 6.25 -5.82 -0.97
C PHE A 21 6.20 -7.33 -1.16
N LYS A 22 5.79 -8.06 -0.12
CA LYS A 22 5.74 -9.53 -0.13
C LYS A 22 4.32 -10.03 -0.35
N GLU A 23 4.17 -10.86 -1.37
CA GLU A 23 3.03 -11.76 -1.50
C GLU A 23 3.45 -13.17 -1.09
N CYS A 24 2.51 -14.10 -1.09
CA CYS A 24 2.79 -15.45 -0.61
C CYS A 24 3.81 -16.22 -1.48
N LEU A 25 3.87 -15.93 -2.78
CA LEU A 25 4.82 -16.54 -3.73
C LEU A 25 5.81 -15.57 -4.35
N TRP A 26 5.56 -14.27 -4.25
CA TRP A 26 6.28 -13.26 -5.00
C TRP A 26 6.74 -12.14 -4.08
N SER A 27 7.79 -11.44 -4.47
CA SER A 27 8.24 -10.22 -3.81
C SER A 27 8.51 -9.17 -4.86
N TYR A 28 8.09 -7.95 -4.60
CA TYR A 28 8.21 -6.81 -5.53
C TYR A 28 9.05 -5.73 -4.89
N THR A 29 10.01 -5.24 -5.66
CA THR A 29 10.87 -4.11 -5.29
C THR A 29 10.07 -2.80 -5.29
N LYS A 30 10.69 -1.74 -4.76
CA LYS A 30 10.18 -0.36 -4.87
C LYS A 30 9.86 0.01 -6.32
N GLU A 31 10.76 -0.30 -7.25
CA GLU A 31 10.61 0.00 -8.67
C GLU A 31 9.41 -0.75 -9.27
N ASP A 32 9.26 -2.04 -8.96
CA ASP A 32 8.12 -2.84 -9.42
C ASP A 32 6.79 -2.26 -8.94
N VAL A 33 6.75 -1.82 -7.68
CA VAL A 33 5.57 -1.24 -7.04
C VAL A 33 5.20 0.11 -7.68
N ILE A 34 6.19 0.99 -7.91
CA ILE A 34 5.98 2.28 -8.58
C ILE A 34 5.48 2.06 -10.02
N GLN A 35 6.09 1.14 -10.78
CA GLN A 35 5.65 0.81 -12.14
C GLN A 35 4.21 0.30 -12.17
N LYS A 36 3.82 -0.53 -11.20
CA LYS A 36 2.45 -1.04 -11.12
C LYS A 36 1.43 0.03 -10.74
N ILE A 37 1.73 0.88 -9.77
CA ILE A 37 0.85 2.00 -9.39
C ILE A 37 0.68 2.97 -10.56
N THR A 38 1.75 3.24 -11.30
CA THR A 38 1.72 4.17 -12.45
C THR A 38 1.04 3.56 -13.67
N ALA A 39 1.00 2.23 -13.79
CA ALA A 39 0.24 1.52 -14.83
C ALA A 39 -1.28 1.46 -14.56
N LEU A 40 -1.77 1.82 -13.37
CA LEU A 40 -3.19 1.73 -13.02
C LEU A 40 -4.11 2.53 -13.95
N PRO A 41 -5.19 1.99 -14.50
CA PRO A 41 -6.12 2.79 -15.28
C PRO A 41 -6.65 3.96 -14.44
N ALA A 42 -6.69 5.16 -15.03
CA ALA A 42 -7.36 6.28 -14.37
C ALA A 42 -8.87 5.95 -14.25
N GLY A 43 -9.46 6.20 -13.09
CA GLY A 43 -10.90 5.97 -12.85
C GLY A 43 -11.28 4.63 -12.23
N VAL A 44 -10.33 3.77 -11.84
CA VAL A 44 -10.64 2.60 -11.00
C VAL A 44 -10.95 3.09 -9.57
N SER A 45 -12.19 2.88 -9.13
CA SER A 45 -12.60 3.20 -7.76
C SER A 45 -12.20 2.06 -6.83
N MET A 46 -11.13 2.27 -6.05
CA MET A 46 -10.76 1.37 -4.97
C MET A 46 -11.07 2.02 -3.63
N GLU A 47 -11.61 1.22 -2.72
CA GLU A 47 -11.91 1.59 -1.35
C GLU A 47 -10.82 1.07 -0.42
N PHE A 48 -10.33 1.94 0.46
CA PHE A 48 -9.32 1.64 1.46
C PHE A 48 -9.89 1.86 2.85
N SER A 49 -9.84 0.84 3.70
CA SER A 49 -10.31 0.91 5.07
C SER A 49 -9.22 0.43 6.02
N LEU A 50 -8.72 1.32 6.86
CA LEU A 50 -7.80 0.99 7.96
C LEU A 50 -8.54 0.07 8.95
N GLU A 51 -8.06 -1.16 9.10
CA GLU A 51 -8.65 -2.14 10.01
C GLU A 51 -7.97 -2.13 11.37
N SER A 52 -6.65 -1.96 11.40
CA SER A 52 -5.91 -1.81 12.64
C SER A 52 -4.61 -1.04 12.43
N ALA A 53 -4.13 -0.41 13.50
CA ALA A 53 -2.81 0.17 13.57
C ALA A 53 -2.28 -0.04 14.99
N LYS A 54 -1.00 -0.40 15.10
CA LYS A 54 -0.32 -0.55 16.39
C LYS A 54 1.10 0.02 16.28
N ARG A 55 1.61 0.53 17.40
CA ARG A 55 3.03 0.87 17.49
C ARG A 55 3.85 -0.41 17.53
N ALA A 56 4.84 -0.47 16.66
CA ALA A 56 5.83 -1.52 16.58
C ALA A 56 7.13 -1.07 17.28
N ILE A 57 8.14 -1.94 17.21
CA ILE A 57 9.46 -1.69 17.78
C ILE A 57 10.08 -0.45 17.11
N HIS A 58 10.87 0.32 17.87
CA HIS A 58 11.54 1.54 17.38
C HIS A 58 10.59 2.66 16.89
N GLY A 59 9.36 2.71 17.41
CA GLY A 59 8.42 3.81 17.11
C GLY A 59 7.79 3.74 15.72
N GLN A 60 7.96 2.62 15.02
CA GLN A 60 7.28 2.36 13.76
C GLN A 60 5.79 2.05 13.99
N ILE A 61 5.01 2.07 12.92
CA ILE A 61 3.59 1.75 12.93
C ILE A 61 3.36 0.55 12.01
N GLU A 62 2.89 -0.55 12.59
CA GLU A 62 2.35 -1.67 11.85
C GLU A 62 0.85 -1.47 11.69
N TYR A 63 0.36 -1.49 10.46
CA TYR A 63 -1.07 -1.30 10.21
C TYR A 63 -1.60 -2.24 9.13
N ILE A 64 -2.88 -2.59 9.26
CA ILE A 64 -3.61 -3.44 8.35
C ILE A 64 -4.64 -2.58 7.64
N VAL A 65 -4.57 -2.57 6.31
CA VAL A 65 -5.57 -1.92 5.46
C VAL A 65 -6.30 -3.01 4.70
N SER A 66 -7.61 -2.86 4.65
CA SER A 66 -8.41 -3.60 3.71
C SER A 66 -8.68 -2.80 2.45
N ILE A 67 -8.64 -3.52 1.33
CA ILE A 67 -8.80 -2.95 0.00
C ILE A 67 -9.94 -3.68 -0.68
N ALA A 68 -10.86 -2.92 -1.25
CA ALA A 68 -11.99 -3.43 -2.01
C ALA A 68 -12.17 -2.64 -3.29
N GLY A 69 -12.79 -3.25 -4.29
CA GLY A 69 -13.08 -2.62 -5.57
C GLY A 69 -14.08 -3.44 -6.38
N PRO A 70 -14.51 -2.93 -7.54
CA PRO A 70 -15.48 -3.62 -8.38
C PRO A 70 -14.96 -5.00 -8.84
N GLY A 71 -15.73 -6.06 -8.59
CA GLY A 71 -15.43 -7.41 -9.10
C GLY A 71 -14.26 -8.13 -8.42
N MET A 72 -13.69 -7.56 -7.35
CA MET A 72 -12.59 -8.15 -6.59
C MET A 72 -13.02 -8.49 -5.16
N ASP A 73 -12.51 -9.61 -4.65
CA ASP A 73 -12.70 -9.95 -3.24
C ASP A 73 -11.96 -8.94 -2.36
N LYS A 74 -12.54 -8.57 -1.22
CA LYS A 74 -11.84 -7.78 -0.20
C LYS A 74 -10.53 -8.48 0.19
N ILE A 75 -9.43 -7.73 0.14
CA ILE A 75 -8.08 -8.18 0.51
C ILE A 75 -7.58 -7.39 1.72
N GLN A 76 -6.67 -7.99 2.48
CA GLN A 76 -6.02 -7.36 3.63
C GLN A 76 -4.52 -7.28 3.32
N ALA A 77 -3.98 -6.07 3.37
CA ALA A 77 -2.56 -5.80 3.24
C ALA A 77 -2.04 -5.23 4.56
N GLN A 78 -0.86 -5.68 4.97
CA GLN A 78 -0.13 -5.21 6.13
C GLN A 78 1.00 -4.32 5.67
N PHE A 79 1.27 -3.25 6.41
CA PHE A 79 2.33 -2.31 6.10
C PHE A 79 3.07 -1.91 7.36
N VAL A 80 4.33 -1.54 7.18
CA VAL A 80 5.19 -0.97 8.20
C VAL A 80 5.58 0.44 7.77
N TYR A 81 5.20 1.42 8.57
CA TYR A 81 5.47 2.84 8.33
C TYR A 81 6.39 3.40 9.42
N CYS A 82 7.33 4.25 9.02
CA CYS A 82 8.21 4.96 9.94
C CYS A 82 7.84 6.45 10.00
N PRO A 83 7.31 6.94 11.12
CA PRO A 83 6.97 8.36 11.27
C PRO A 83 8.17 9.31 11.18
N PHE A 84 9.38 8.85 11.55
CA PHE A 84 10.58 9.69 11.58
C PHE A 84 11.13 10.01 10.19
N THR A 85 11.05 9.03 9.28
CA THR A 85 11.51 9.15 7.90
C THR A 85 10.36 9.40 6.92
N ASN A 86 9.12 9.38 7.41
CA ASN A 86 7.90 9.62 6.64
C ASN A 86 7.79 8.72 5.39
N ASP A 87 8.17 7.46 5.55
CA ASP A 87 8.24 6.48 4.48
C ASP A 87 7.75 5.10 4.94
N LEU A 88 7.40 4.28 3.96
CA LEU A 88 7.05 2.89 4.17
C LEU A 88 8.27 2.01 4.05
N LYS A 89 8.41 1.14 5.03
CA LYS A 89 9.51 0.20 5.16
C LYS A 89 9.19 -1.12 4.47
N SER A 90 7.95 -1.58 4.57
CA SER A 90 7.53 -2.82 3.90
C SER A 90 6.02 -2.94 3.74
N GLY A 91 5.59 -3.85 2.87
CA GLY A 91 4.20 -4.29 2.75
C GLY A 91 4.09 -5.80 2.57
N ASN A 92 2.96 -6.39 2.98
CA ASN A 92 2.72 -7.82 2.87
C ASN A 92 1.23 -8.16 2.73
N VAL A 93 0.89 -9.08 1.83
CA VAL A 93 -0.42 -9.76 1.81
C VAL A 93 -0.26 -11.19 2.35
N PRO A 94 -0.65 -11.46 3.61
CA PRO A 94 -0.33 -12.73 4.28
C PRO A 94 -1.20 -13.90 3.82
N LYS A 95 -2.31 -13.66 3.12
CA LYS A 95 -3.26 -14.70 2.70
C LYS A 95 -3.12 -14.97 1.20
N PHE A 96 -2.98 -16.24 0.84
CA PHE A 96 -3.15 -16.70 -0.55
C PHE A 96 -4.57 -16.39 -1.04
N LYS A 97 -4.69 -15.67 -2.15
CA LYS A 97 -5.96 -15.47 -2.87
C LYS A 97 -5.81 -16.10 -4.25
N PHE A 98 -6.35 -17.31 -4.44
CA PHE A 98 -6.47 -17.96 -5.75
C PHE A 98 -7.68 -17.40 -6.50
N LYS A 99 -7.55 -16.18 -7.01
CA LYS A 99 -8.35 -15.66 -8.13
C LYS A 99 -7.57 -14.52 -8.75
N THR A 100 -7.78 -14.27 -10.03
CA THR A 100 -7.08 -13.33 -10.93
C THR A 100 -7.10 -11.88 -10.42
N LEU A 101 -6.50 -11.63 -9.27
CA LEU A 101 -6.25 -10.31 -8.69
C LEU A 101 -4.98 -9.81 -9.37
N ASN A 102 -5.14 -8.80 -10.21
CA ASN A 102 -3.99 -8.06 -10.71
C ASN A 102 -3.36 -7.32 -9.53
N ILE A 103 -2.03 -7.43 -9.39
CA ILE A 103 -1.21 -6.80 -8.34
C ILE A 103 -1.47 -5.28 -8.23
N LEU A 104 -1.98 -4.69 -9.32
CA LEU A 104 -2.44 -3.31 -9.41
C LEU A 104 -3.45 -2.92 -8.31
N ASP A 105 -4.32 -3.83 -7.87
CA ASP A 105 -5.39 -3.49 -6.93
C ASP A 105 -4.94 -3.44 -5.45
N LEU A 106 -3.69 -3.83 -5.16
CA LEU A 106 -3.19 -4.03 -3.80
C LEU A 106 -2.32 -2.87 -3.26
N LEU A 107 -1.84 -1.98 -4.13
CA LEU A 107 -0.77 -1.02 -3.82
C LEU A 107 -1.22 0.44 -3.74
N LEU A 108 -2.53 0.69 -3.85
CA LEU A 108 -3.13 2.00 -3.70
C LEU A 108 -3.36 2.54 -2.27
N PRO A 109 -3.44 1.75 -1.17
CA PRO A 109 -3.69 2.33 0.17
C PRO A 109 -2.55 3.25 0.63
N THR A 110 -1.38 3.02 0.05
CA THR A 110 -0.11 3.67 0.28
C THR A 110 -0.09 5.17 0.00
N VAL A 111 -0.95 5.64 -0.91
CA VAL A 111 -0.92 7.01 -1.44
C VAL A 111 -2.03 7.89 -0.86
N GLN A 112 -3.06 7.29 -0.25
CA GLN A 112 -4.29 8.01 0.12
C GLN A 112 -4.56 8.14 1.62
N ILE A 113 -3.81 7.48 2.51
CA ILE A 113 -4.07 7.55 3.95
C ILE A 113 -3.30 8.73 4.56
N PRO A 114 -3.98 9.80 5.04
CA PRO A 114 -3.36 10.78 5.91
C PRO A 114 -3.21 10.12 7.29
N ILE A 115 -2.01 9.68 7.62
CA ILE A 115 -1.72 8.98 8.90
C ILE A 115 -1.89 9.94 10.11
N GLU A 116 -1.94 11.25 9.88
CA GLU A 116 -2.02 12.26 10.93
C GLU A 116 -3.41 12.44 11.58
N SER A 117 -4.51 11.89 11.02
CA SER A 117 -5.87 12.20 11.51
C SER A 117 -6.51 11.14 12.43
N LYS A 118 -5.80 10.08 12.83
CA LYS A 118 -6.40 8.97 13.62
C LYS A 118 -5.62 8.59 14.89
N ILE A 119 -4.64 9.40 15.29
CA ILE A 119 -3.96 9.27 16.58
C ILE A 119 -4.37 10.48 17.42
N ALA A 120 -5.60 10.46 17.92
CA ALA A 120 -6.11 11.35 18.97
C ALA A 120 -6.64 10.48 20.12
#